data_AF-A0A3M2ET74-F1
#
_entry.id   AF-A0A3M2ET74-F1
#
_cell.length_a   1.000
_cell.length_b   1.000
_cell.length_c   1.000
_cell.angle_alpha   90.00
_cell.angle_beta   90.00
_cell.angle_gamma   90.00
#
_symmetry.space_group_name_H-M   'P 1'
#
loop_
_entity.id
_entity.type
_entity.pdbx_description
1 polymer ?
#
loop_
_entity_poly.entity_id
_entity_poly.type
_entity_poly.pdbx_seq_one_letter_code
_entity_poly.pdbx_strand_id
1 'polypeptide(L)' 'IVYKPLPADDPKVRQPDITKAREKLGWTPKVSRQEGLRRTLAYFKESLGK' A
#
# COMPACT_ATOMS: atom_id res chain seq x y z
N ILE A 1 13.27 -19.66 -12.86
CA ILE A 1 13.09 -18.50 -11.95
C ILE A 1 14.38 -17.68 -12.01
N VAL A 2 14.31 -16.37 -12.21
CA VAL A 2 15.50 -15.50 -12.30
C VAL A 2 15.50 -14.57 -11.09
N TYR A 3 16.57 -14.63 -10.29
CA TYR A 3 16.76 -13.76 -9.12
C TYR A 3 17.49 -12.48 -9.55
N LYS A 4 17.00 -11.32 -9.08
CA LYS A 4 17.62 -10.02 -9.30
C LYS A 4 17.94 -9.37 -7.95
N PRO A 5 19.04 -8.59 -7.85
CA PRO A 5 19.33 -7.83 -6.65
C PRO A 5 18.26 -6.75 -6.40
N LEU A 6 18.11 -6.34 -5.13
CA LEU A 6 17.26 -5.21 -4.77
C LEU A 6 17.81 -3.94 -5.44
N PRO A 7 16.96 -3.05 -5.99
CA PRO A 7 17.39 -1.73 -6.44
C PRO A 7 18.11 -0.97 -5.32
N ALA A 8 19.16 -0.23 -5.66
CA ALA A 8 19.99 0.48 -4.68
C ALA A 8 19.18 1.50 -3.84
N ASP A 9 18.16 2.11 -4.44
CA ASP A 9 17.34 3.16 -3.83
C ASP A 9 16.07 2.63 -3.16
N ASP A 10 15.90 1.32 -3.04
CA ASP A 10 14.72 0.72 -2.42
C ASP A 10 14.90 0.58 -0.90
N PRO A 11 14.22 1.41 -0.08
CA PRO A 11 14.22 1.21 1.36
C PRO A 11 13.56 -0.13 1.70
N LYS A 12 14.25 -0.90 2.53
CA LYS A 12 13.78 -2.21 3.03
C LYS A 12 12.47 -2.11 3.82
N VAL A 13 12.21 -0.96 4.44
CA VAL A 13 10.99 -0.68 5.20
C VAL A 13 10.50 0.73 4.85
N ARG A 14 9.20 0.87 4.61
CA ARG A 14 8.54 2.15 4.35
C ARG A 14 7.44 2.36 5.39
N GLN A 15 7.66 3.33 6.28
CA GLN A 15 6.70 3.74 7.30
C GLN A 15 6.72 5.27 7.40
N PRO A 16 5.91 5.98 6.60
CA PRO A 16 5.87 7.45 6.66
C PRO A 16 5.23 7.92 7.97
N ASP A 17 5.82 8.94 8.58
CA ASP A 17 5.15 9.72 9.62
C ASP A 17 4.05 10.58 8.99
N ILE A 18 2.84 10.48 9.54
CA ILE A 18 1.64 11.15 9.04
C ILE A 18 1.13 12.27 9.97
N THR A 19 1.93 12.66 10.97
CA THR A 19 1.57 13.68 11.97
C THR A 19 1.15 14.99 11.31
N LYS A 20 1.90 15.48 10.31
CA LYS A 20 1.56 16.72 9.58
C LYS A 20 0.19 16.66 8.91
N ALA A 21 -0.19 15.53 8.31
CA ALA A 21 -1.49 15.36 7.66
C ALA A 21 -2.64 15.32 8.67
N ARG A 22 -2.41 14.69 9.83
CA ARG A 22 -3.37 14.69 10.94
C ARG A 22 -3.63 16.09 11.47
N GLU A 23 -2.57 16.85 11.75
CA GLU A 23 -2.67 18.18 12.34
C GLU A 23 -3.26 19.21 11.39
N LYS A 24 -2.83 19.20 10.12
CA LYS A 24 -3.22 20.25 9.15
C LYS A 24 -4.51 19.93 8.42
N LEU A 25 -4.82 18.65 8.21
CA LEU A 25 -5.96 18.23 7.38
C LEU A 25 -7.00 17.43 8.17
N GLY A 26 -6.77 17.14 9.46
CA GLY A 26 -7.59 16.19 10.21
C GLY A 26 -7.57 14.78 9.60
N TRP A 27 -6.57 14.48 8.77
CA TRP A 27 -6.58 13.29 7.94
C TRP A 27 -5.97 12.09 8.64
N THR A 28 -6.65 10.95 8.57
CA THR A 28 -6.16 9.65 9.04
C THR A 28 -6.60 8.54 8.06
N PRO A 29 -5.84 7.42 7.97
CA PRO A 29 -6.28 6.28 7.19
C PRO A 29 -7.56 5.68 7.78
N LYS A 30 -8.61 5.58 6.95
CA LYS A 30 -9.92 5.04 7.35
C LYS A 30 -10.08 3.55 7.06
N VAL A 31 -9.20 2.99 6.23
CA VAL A 31 -9.25 1.59 5.78
C VAL A 31 -8.00 0.88 6.28
N SER A 32 -8.17 -0.24 6.97
CA SER A 32 -7.06 -1.06 7.42
C SER A 32 -6.36 -1.74 6.25
N ARG A 33 -5.10 -2.14 6.43
CA ARG A 33 -4.35 -2.88 5.42
C ARG A 33 -5.09 -4.14 4.96
N GLN A 34 -5.64 -4.91 5.90
CA GLN A 34 -6.34 -6.15 5.60
C GLN A 34 -7.58 -5.91 4.74
N GLU A 35 -8.40 -4.92 5.11
CA GLU A 35 -9.62 -4.61 4.35
C GLU A 35 -9.28 -4.02 2.97
N GLY A 36 -8.27 -3.16 2.90
CA GLY A 36 -7.77 -2.63 1.63
C GLY A 36 -7.36 -3.74 0.66
N LEU A 37 -6.53 -4.68 1.13
CA LEU A 37 -6.09 -5.83 0.31
C LEU A 37 -7.25 -6.71 -0.16
N ARG A 38 -8.25 -6.94 0.70
CA ARG A 38 -9.45 -7.73 0.34
C ARG A 38 -10.23 -7.06 -0.80
N ARG A 39 -10.45 -5.74 -0.72
CA ARG A 39 -11.13 -4.96 -1.78
C ARG A 39 -10.35 -4.96 -3.08
N THR A 40 -9.04 -4.74 -3.00
CA THR A 40 -8.16 -4.75 -4.18
C THR A 40 -8.16 -6.11 -4.88
N LEU A 41 -8.10 -7.22 -4.12
CA LEU A 41 -8.20 -8.55 -4.70
C LEU A 41 -9.54 -8.78 -5.42
N ALA A 42 -10.66 -8.36 -4.82
CA ALA A 42 -11.97 -8.48 -5.44
C ALA A 42 -12.04 -7.72 -6.78
N TYR A 43 -11.55 -6.47 -6.79
CA TYR A 43 -11.47 -5.67 -8.01
C TYR A 43 -10.68 -6.37 -9.12
N PHE A 44 -9.51 -6.93 -8.83
CA PHE A 44 -8.70 -7.61 -9.85
C PHE A 44 -9.31 -8.93 -10.31
N LYS A 45 -9.99 -9.67 -9.43
CA LYS A 45 -10.75 -10.88 -9.83
C LYS A 45 -11.84 -10.54 -10.83
N GLU A 46 -12.53 -9.41 -10.65
CA GLU A 46 -13.56 -8.95 -11.57
C GLU A 46 -12.96 -8.38 -12.87
N SER A 47 -11.91 -7.55 -12.75
CA SER A 47 -11.35 -6.78 -13.86
C SER A 47 -10.41 -7.58 -14.77
N LEU A 48 -9.78 -8.63 -14.24
CA LEU A 48 -8.81 -9.48 -14.96
C LEU A 48 -9.22 -10.96 -15.02
N GLY A 49 -10.38 -11.33 -14.46
CA GLY A 49 -10.88 -12.71 -14.42
C GLY A 49 -11.47 -13.20 -15.75
N LYS A 50 -10.75 -12.98 -16.85
CA LYS A 50 -10.89 -13.77 -18.08
C LYS A 50 -9.70 -14.72 -18.22
#